data_AF-A0A2I3C1Z6-F1
#
_entry.id   AF-A0A2I3C1Z6-F1
#
_cell.length_a   1.000
_cell.length_b   1.000
_cell.length_c   1.000
_cell.angle_alpha   90.00
_cell.angle_beta   90.00
_cell.angle_gamma   90.00
#
_symmetry.space_group_name_H-M   'P 1'
#
loop_
_entity.id
_entity.type
_entity.pdbx_description
1 polymer ?
#
loop_
_entity_poly.entity_id
_entity_poly.type
_entity_poly.pdbx_seq_one_letter_code
_entity_poly.pdbx_strand_id
1 'polypeptide(L)'
;MRLIELNIVEFFKLYGVLYSCFYARGSSLISIAVFEMYTDNKFVFYEKQYYHEIESKQKIDLRLQTIIVFTFAWLNLATYTLQVIDYENNKLISLIFYNLMAMYFIFVLQSMRYSIFSFYGSTYQYLQSPLVFDDYYKDTNDYYTKYKNDPDFADEELKLFIKENLINSTHHNCKLNDERSQKAFESVKWLVISFLPFSLAFAIFIAFKLDLKHPTKPILIEETNLSGAHINVREGRTSETDKTIIATITTDRNSLCTQPCNDSGGEPITNFSSPRSKDVL
;
A
#
# COMPACT_ATOMS: atom_id res chain seq x y z
N MET A 1 6.73 14.10 9.52
CA MET A 1 6.11 13.02 8.71
C MET A 1 4.91 13.57 7.90
N ARG A 2 5.13 14.66 7.12
CA ARG A 2 4.13 15.35 6.26
C ARG A 2 4.80 15.91 5.00
N LEU A 3 5.67 15.12 4.36
CA LEU A 3 6.45 15.56 3.20
C LEU A 3 6.40 14.57 2.01
N ILE A 4 5.55 13.54 2.08
CA ILE A 4 5.48 12.50 1.04
C ILE A 4 4.18 12.58 0.20
N GLU A 5 3.18 13.37 0.60
CA GLU A 5 1.87 13.40 -0.10
C GLU A 5 1.76 14.38 -1.28
N LEU A 6 2.79 15.15 -1.62
CA LEU A 6 2.66 16.27 -2.56
C LEU A 6 3.22 16.04 -3.98
N ASN A 7 3.57 14.81 -4.38
CA ASN A 7 4.29 14.62 -5.66
C ASN A 7 3.65 13.66 -6.69
N ILE A 8 2.47 13.09 -6.42
CA ILE A 8 1.82 12.19 -7.41
C ILE A 8 0.91 12.98 -8.37
N VAL A 9 0.22 14.03 -7.91
CA VAL A 9 -0.72 14.79 -8.75
C VAL A 9 0.00 15.70 -9.77
N GLU A 10 1.15 16.27 -9.39
CA GLU A 10 2.00 17.07 -10.29
C GLU A 10 2.66 16.20 -11.37
N PHE A 11 3.04 14.96 -11.03
CA PHE A 11 3.63 14.01 -11.98
C PHE A 11 2.67 13.60 -13.10
N PHE A 12 1.37 13.44 -12.79
CA PHE A 12 0.35 13.14 -13.80
C PHE A 12 0.00 14.34 -14.70
N LYS A 13 0.12 15.58 -14.20
CA LYS A 13 -0.10 16.78 -15.02
C LYS A 13 1.02 17.00 -16.04
N LEU A 14 2.28 16.72 -15.68
CA LEU A 14 3.39 16.84 -16.62
C LEU A 14 3.34 15.78 -17.73
N TYR A 15 2.92 14.55 -17.42
CA TYR A 15 2.80 13.48 -18.41
C TYR A 15 1.66 13.73 -19.42
N GLY A 16 0.56 14.35 -18.96
CA GLY A 16 -0.56 14.72 -19.84
C GLY A 16 -0.20 15.83 -20.84
N VAL A 17 0.57 16.83 -20.43
CA VAL A 17 0.92 17.98 -21.30
C VAL A 17 1.99 17.62 -22.34
N LEU A 18 2.91 16.70 -22.02
CA LEU A 18 3.92 16.21 -22.97
C LEU A 18 3.31 15.32 -24.07
N TYR A 19 2.25 14.57 -23.77
CA TYR A 19 1.56 13.74 -24.76
C TYR A 19 0.80 14.57 -25.81
N SER A 20 0.30 15.75 -25.43
CA SER A 20 -0.45 16.63 -26.35
C SER A 20 0.44 17.44 -27.31
N CYS A 21 1.72 17.65 -27.00
CA CYS A 21 2.62 18.43 -27.87
C CYS A 21 3.32 17.60 -28.96
N PHE A 22 3.44 16.28 -28.81
CA PHE A 22 4.14 15.44 -29.79
C PHE A 22 3.27 14.96 -30.97
N TYR A 23 1.94 15.12 -30.89
CA TYR A 23 1.01 14.59 -31.91
C TYR A 23 0.58 15.63 -32.97
N ALA A 24 1.11 16.85 -32.92
CA ALA A 24 0.57 17.97 -33.69
C ALA A 24 1.20 18.20 -35.09
N ARG A 25 1.99 17.27 -35.65
CA ARG A 25 2.75 17.57 -36.89
C ARG A 25 2.86 16.50 -37.98
N GLY A 26 1.90 15.57 -38.09
CA GLY A 26 1.96 14.57 -39.16
C GLY A 26 0.68 13.82 -39.53
N SER A 27 -0.52 14.37 -39.31
CA SER A 27 -1.76 13.60 -39.49
C SER A 27 -2.89 14.44 -40.08
N SER A 28 -2.84 14.79 -41.36
CA SER A 28 -4.04 15.30 -42.06
C SER A 28 -4.81 14.20 -42.78
N LEU A 29 -4.19 13.08 -43.15
CA LEU A 29 -4.84 11.98 -43.90
C LEU A 29 -5.38 10.86 -42.99
N ILE A 30 -4.63 10.47 -41.95
CA ILE A 30 -5.13 9.57 -40.89
C ILE A 30 -6.40 10.16 -40.25
N SER A 31 -6.47 11.49 -40.12
CA SER A 31 -7.62 12.17 -39.53
C SER A 31 -8.91 12.03 -40.36
N ILE A 32 -8.82 11.81 -41.68
CA ILE A 32 -9.99 11.65 -42.56
C ILE A 32 -10.46 10.18 -42.53
N ALA A 33 -9.53 9.22 -42.63
CA ALA A 33 -9.87 7.80 -42.52
C ALA A 33 -10.44 7.45 -41.13
N VAL A 34 -9.89 8.02 -40.05
CA VAL A 34 -10.42 7.87 -38.68
C VAL A 34 -11.80 8.52 -38.53
N PHE A 35 -12.05 9.65 -39.21
CA PHE A 35 -13.35 10.34 -39.13
C PHE A 35 -14.46 9.57 -39.86
N GLU A 36 -14.19 8.99 -41.03
CA GLU A 36 -15.13 8.09 -41.71
C GLU A 36 -15.34 6.77 -40.97
N MET A 37 -14.31 6.27 -40.29
CA MET A 37 -14.40 5.06 -39.47
C MET A 37 -15.36 5.25 -38.28
N TYR A 38 -15.46 6.49 -37.77
CA TYR A 38 -16.32 6.85 -36.65
C TYR A 38 -17.83 6.84 -37.01
N THR A 39 -18.17 6.81 -38.29
CA THR A 39 -19.57 6.72 -38.77
C THR A 39 -20.14 5.29 -38.73
N ASP A 40 -19.30 4.25 -38.67
CA ASP A 40 -19.78 2.87 -38.49
C ASP A 40 -20.02 2.59 -37.00
N ASN A 41 -21.30 2.51 -36.62
CA ASN A 41 -21.74 2.19 -35.26
C ASN A 41 -21.08 0.93 -34.69
N LYS A 42 -20.70 -0.04 -35.55
CA LYS A 42 -20.02 -1.27 -35.10
C LYS A 42 -18.57 -1.01 -34.71
N PHE A 43 -17.86 -0.15 -35.43
CA PHE A 43 -16.47 0.17 -35.12
C PHE A 43 -16.35 0.89 -33.78
N VAL A 44 -17.16 1.94 -33.60
CA VAL A 44 -17.25 2.68 -32.33
C VAL A 44 -17.62 1.77 -31.16
N PHE A 45 -18.47 0.76 -31.40
CA PHE A 45 -18.80 -0.25 -30.40
C PHE A 45 -17.58 -1.10 -29.99
N TYR A 46 -16.79 -1.60 -30.95
CA TYR A 46 -15.59 -2.39 -30.64
C TYR A 46 -14.51 -1.57 -29.94
N GLU A 47 -14.32 -0.32 -30.35
CA GLU A 47 -13.40 0.60 -29.68
C GLU A 47 -13.80 0.82 -28.22
N LYS A 48 -15.09 1.10 -27.97
CA LYS A 48 -15.62 1.24 -26.60
C LYS A 48 -15.42 -0.03 -25.77
N GLN A 49 -15.66 -1.20 -26.36
CA GLN A 49 -15.47 -2.47 -25.69
C GLN A 49 -13.99 -2.68 -25.34
N TYR A 50 -13.07 -2.39 -26.27
CA TYR A 50 -11.63 -2.46 -26.01
C TYR A 50 -11.22 -1.58 -24.80
N TYR A 51 -11.62 -0.31 -24.80
CA TYR A 51 -11.30 0.58 -23.68
C TYR A 51 -11.94 0.13 -22.37
N HIS A 52 -13.16 -0.42 -22.42
CA HIS A 52 -13.82 -0.99 -21.26
C HIS A 52 -13.01 -2.16 -20.67
N GLU A 53 -12.44 -3.04 -21.50
CA GLU A 53 -11.61 -4.15 -21.01
C GLU A 53 -10.31 -3.66 -20.35
N ILE A 54 -9.70 -2.60 -20.89
CA ILE A 54 -8.52 -1.98 -20.29
C ILE A 54 -8.85 -1.30 -18.96
N GLU A 55 -9.99 -0.63 -18.85
CA GLU A 55 -10.46 -0.03 -17.60
C GLU A 55 -10.80 -1.10 -16.55
N SER A 56 -11.45 -2.19 -16.98
CA SER A 56 -11.78 -3.34 -16.12
C SER A 56 -10.54 -4.00 -15.54
N LYS A 57 -9.44 -4.12 -16.31
CA LYS A 57 -8.14 -4.54 -15.79
C LYS A 57 -7.71 -3.69 -14.59
N GLN A 58 -7.72 -2.36 -14.73
CA GLN A 58 -7.27 -1.45 -13.67
C GLN A 58 -8.14 -1.58 -12.40
N LYS A 59 -9.46 -1.74 -12.58
CA LYS A 59 -10.40 -1.96 -11.47
C LYS A 59 -10.12 -3.27 -10.73
N ILE A 60 -9.80 -4.35 -11.44
CA ILE A 60 -9.42 -5.64 -10.86
C ILE A 60 -8.10 -5.51 -10.09
N ASP A 61 -7.09 -4.86 -10.69
CA ASP A 61 -5.78 -4.65 -10.06
C ASP A 61 -5.91 -3.85 -8.76
N LEU A 62 -6.67 -2.76 -8.78
CA LEU A 62 -6.93 -1.93 -7.59
C LEU A 62 -7.64 -2.72 -6.48
N ARG A 63 -8.63 -3.56 -6.84
CA ARG A 63 -9.34 -4.41 -5.89
C ARG A 63 -8.39 -5.41 -5.23
N LEU A 64 -7.54 -6.09 -6.02
CA LEU A 64 -6.55 -7.03 -5.52
C LEU A 64 -5.51 -6.36 -4.61
N GLN A 65 -5.01 -5.19 -4.99
CA GLN A 65 -4.10 -4.41 -4.15
C GLN A 65 -4.74 -4.06 -2.80
N THR A 66 -6.01 -3.63 -2.81
CA THR A 66 -6.76 -3.32 -1.59
C THR A 66 -6.86 -4.54 -0.67
N ILE A 67 -7.16 -5.72 -1.23
CA ILE A 67 -7.24 -6.98 -0.49
C ILE A 67 -5.89 -7.34 0.16
N ILE A 68 -4.79 -7.20 -0.57
CA ILE A 68 -3.44 -7.48 -0.06
C ILE A 68 -3.09 -6.56 1.11
N VAL A 69 -3.27 -5.24 0.93
CA VAL A 69 -2.97 -4.25 1.98
C VAL A 69 -3.81 -4.50 3.24
N PHE A 70 -5.11 -4.75 3.06
CA PHE A 70 -6.00 -5.06 4.16
C PHE A 70 -5.59 -6.35 4.90
N THR A 71 -5.20 -7.39 4.15
CA THR A 71 -4.70 -8.64 4.73
C THR A 71 -3.45 -8.42 5.58
N PHE A 72 -2.49 -7.61 5.10
CA PHE A 72 -1.30 -7.27 5.89
C PHE A 72 -1.64 -6.51 7.18
N ALA A 73 -2.59 -5.58 7.14
CA ALA A 73 -3.03 -4.87 8.34
C ALA A 73 -3.58 -5.82 9.40
N TRP A 74 -4.43 -6.77 9.00
CA TRP A 74 -4.99 -7.78 9.91
C TRP A 74 -3.96 -8.80 10.39
N LEU A 75 -3.00 -9.19 9.55
CA LEU A 75 -1.89 -10.05 9.96
C LEU A 75 -1.03 -9.39 11.04
N ASN A 76 -0.82 -8.08 10.96
CA ASN A 76 -0.11 -7.34 12.01
C ASN A 76 -0.89 -7.36 13.34
N LEU A 77 -2.19 -7.11 13.30
CA LEU A 77 -3.05 -7.19 14.50
C LEU A 77 -3.08 -8.61 15.10
N ALA A 78 -3.18 -9.63 14.25
CA ALA A 78 -3.11 -11.03 14.65
C ALA A 78 -1.76 -11.35 15.33
N THR A 79 -0.65 -10.89 14.74
CA THR A 79 0.71 -11.10 15.27
C THR A 79 0.89 -10.41 16.61
N TYR A 80 0.42 -9.17 16.76
CA TYR A 80 0.42 -8.47 18.05
C TYR A 80 -0.34 -9.25 19.12
N THR A 81 -1.56 -9.72 18.80
CA THR A 81 -2.39 -10.49 19.75
C THR A 81 -1.70 -11.79 20.18
N LEU A 82 -0.96 -12.44 19.28
CA LEU A 82 -0.16 -13.64 19.60
C LEU A 82 1.03 -13.36 20.50
N GLN A 83 1.66 -12.17 20.41
CA GLN A 83 2.82 -11.82 21.22
C GLN A 83 2.45 -11.53 22.68
N VAL A 84 1.23 -11.03 22.89
CA VAL A 84 0.78 -10.51 24.19
C VAL A 84 0.05 -11.58 25.01
N ILE A 85 -0.09 -12.81 24.52
CA ILE A 85 -0.89 -13.85 25.19
C ILE A 85 -0.19 -14.49 26.40
N ASP A 86 -0.93 -14.59 27.51
CA ASP A 86 -0.53 -15.28 28.75
C ASP A 86 -0.98 -16.75 28.74
N TYR A 87 -0.03 -17.65 28.92
CA TYR A 87 -0.23 -19.09 28.85
C TYR A 87 -0.48 -19.74 30.22
N GLU A 88 -0.12 -19.07 31.31
CA GLU A 88 -0.06 -19.72 32.62
C GLU A 88 -1.44 -19.83 33.27
N ASN A 89 -2.32 -18.87 33.03
CA ASN A 89 -3.63 -18.81 33.70
C ASN A 89 -4.59 -19.92 33.27
N ASN A 90 -4.74 -20.18 31.96
CA ASN A 90 -5.78 -21.08 31.46
C ASN A 90 -5.35 -21.85 30.19
N LYS A 91 -4.56 -22.92 30.38
CA LYS A 91 -4.01 -23.74 29.29
C LYS A 91 -5.05 -24.20 28.26
N LEU A 92 -6.25 -24.60 28.71
CA LEU A 92 -7.32 -25.09 27.81
C LEU A 92 -7.87 -23.98 26.91
N ILE A 93 -8.05 -22.77 27.44
CA ILE A 93 -8.56 -21.63 26.67
C ILE A 93 -7.49 -21.15 25.69
N SER A 94 -6.23 -21.09 26.12
CA SER A 94 -5.10 -20.76 25.25
C SER A 94 -5.01 -21.76 24.07
N LEU A 95 -5.19 -23.06 24.32
CA LEU A 95 -5.20 -24.07 23.26
C LEU A 95 -6.31 -23.82 22.21
N ILE A 96 -7.53 -23.51 22.65
CA ILE A 96 -8.65 -23.18 21.75
C ILE A 96 -8.33 -21.94 20.92
N PHE A 97 -7.79 -20.90 21.55
CA PHE A 97 -7.35 -19.68 20.87
C PHE A 97 -6.32 -19.97 19.79
N TYR A 98 -5.30 -20.79 20.07
CA TYR A 98 -4.30 -21.18 19.07
C TYR A 98 -4.87 -21.93 17.89
N ASN A 99 -5.83 -22.84 18.12
CA ASN A 99 -6.48 -23.56 17.03
C ASN A 99 -7.28 -22.61 16.12
N LEU A 100 -7.99 -21.63 16.70
CA LEU A 100 -8.71 -20.62 15.93
C LEU A 100 -7.76 -19.71 15.15
N MET A 101 -6.65 -19.28 15.77
CA MET A 101 -5.64 -18.48 15.09
C MET A 101 -4.97 -19.26 13.96
N ALA A 102 -4.63 -20.54 14.17
CA ALA A 102 -4.09 -21.40 13.12
C ALA A 102 -5.07 -21.55 11.94
N MET A 103 -6.35 -21.76 12.22
CA MET A 103 -7.40 -21.82 11.20
C MET A 103 -7.52 -20.49 10.43
N TYR A 104 -7.44 -19.35 11.13
CA TYR A 104 -7.37 -18.02 10.51
C TYR A 104 -6.19 -17.91 9.53
N PHE A 105 -4.98 -18.27 9.94
CA PHE A 105 -3.81 -18.21 9.06
C PHE A 105 -3.96 -19.11 7.83
N ILE A 106 -4.52 -20.32 7.97
CA ILE A 106 -4.77 -21.20 6.83
C ILE A 106 -5.68 -20.55 5.80
N PHE A 107 -6.79 -19.91 6.23
CA PHE A 107 -7.70 -19.23 5.31
C PHE A 107 -7.09 -17.97 4.69
N VAL A 108 -6.31 -17.21 5.45
CA VAL A 108 -5.57 -16.06 4.92
C VAL A 108 -4.55 -16.50 3.86
N LEU A 109 -3.79 -17.56 4.12
CA LEU A 109 -2.84 -18.11 3.14
C LEU A 109 -3.55 -18.56 1.87
N GLN A 110 -4.72 -19.20 1.99
CA GLN A 110 -5.50 -19.59 0.83
C GLN A 110 -6.01 -18.37 0.05
N SER A 111 -6.47 -17.32 0.73
CA SER A 111 -6.87 -16.05 0.09
C SER A 111 -5.69 -15.39 -0.65
N MET A 112 -4.51 -15.34 -0.02
CA MET A 112 -3.31 -14.78 -0.62
C MET A 112 -2.83 -15.57 -1.83
N ARG A 113 -2.94 -16.91 -1.79
CA ARG A 113 -2.65 -17.77 -2.93
C ARG A 113 -3.46 -17.36 -4.16
N TYR A 114 -4.79 -17.25 -4.03
CA TYR A 114 -5.64 -16.82 -5.15
C TYR A 114 -5.33 -15.40 -5.64
N SER A 115 -5.01 -14.47 -4.72
CA SER A 115 -4.59 -13.11 -5.09
C SER A 115 -3.32 -13.12 -5.92
N ILE A 116 -2.27 -13.84 -5.51
CA ILE A 116 -0.99 -13.92 -6.24
C ILE A 116 -1.17 -14.58 -7.61
N PHE A 117 -1.94 -15.69 -7.68
CA PHE A 117 -2.25 -16.36 -8.94
C PHE A 117 -3.13 -15.53 -9.91
N SER A 118 -3.72 -14.43 -9.44
CA SER A 118 -4.43 -13.47 -10.30
C SER A 118 -3.49 -12.40 -10.91
N PHE A 119 -2.31 -12.20 -10.32
CA PHE A 119 -1.29 -11.30 -10.86
C PHE A 119 -0.35 -12.01 -11.85
N TYR A 120 0.03 -13.26 -11.56
CA TYR A 120 1.02 -13.97 -12.38
C TYR A 120 0.39 -14.63 -13.61
N GLY A 121 1.02 -14.44 -14.77
CA GLY A 121 0.77 -15.23 -15.99
C GLY A 121 -0.14 -14.60 -17.04
N SER A 122 -0.60 -13.36 -16.87
CA SER A 122 -1.50 -12.71 -17.83
C SER A 122 -0.80 -11.58 -18.60
N THR A 123 -0.54 -11.81 -19.89
CA THR A 123 -0.10 -10.78 -20.83
C THR A 123 -1.30 -10.21 -21.57
N TYR A 124 -1.59 -8.93 -21.33
CA TYR A 124 -2.63 -8.21 -22.08
C TYR A 124 -2.17 -7.98 -23.51
N GLN A 125 -3.11 -8.10 -24.44
CA GLN A 125 -2.90 -7.71 -25.82
C GLN A 125 -3.36 -6.27 -25.99
N TYR A 126 -2.43 -5.42 -26.40
CA TYR A 126 -2.71 -4.03 -26.72
C TYR A 126 -2.85 -3.87 -28.22
N LEU A 127 -3.57 -2.83 -28.63
CA LEU A 127 -3.60 -2.42 -30.03
C LEU A 127 -2.16 -2.19 -30.52
N GLN A 128 -1.90 -2.56 -31.78
CA GLN A 128 -0.59 -2.37 -32.39
C GLN A 128 -0.23 -0.89 -32.46
N SER A 129 1.08 -0.62 -32.57
CA SER A 129 1.58 0.75 -32.68
C SER A 129 0.98 1.46 -33.90
N PRO A 130 0.65 2.75 -33.82
CA PRO A 130 0.23 3.55 -34.96
C PRO A 130 1.16 3.45 -36.17
N LEU A 131 2.47 3.27 -35.94
CA LEU A 131 3.45 3.07 -37.01
C LEU A 131 3.15 1.83 -37.85
N VAL A 132 2.69 0.74 -37.25
CA VAL A 132 2.38 -0.49 -37.99
C VAL A 132 1.16 -0.29 -38.88
N PHE A 133 0.17 0.51 -38.44
CA PHE A 133 -0.98 0.85 -39.27
C PHE A 133 -0.58 1.77 -40.43
N ASP A 134 0.31 2.74 -40.20
CA ASP A 134 0.81 3.65 -41.24
C ASP A 134 1.69 2.92 -42.27
N ASP A 135 2.56 2.02 -41.83
CA ASP A 135 3.39 1.21 -42.72
C ASP A 135 2.52 0.25 -43.55
N TYR A 136 1.55 -0.43 -42.91
CA TYR A 136 0.57 -1.27 -43.61
C TYR A 136 -0.22 -0.48 -44.66
N TYR A 137 -0.66 0.74 -44.31
CA TYR A 137 -1.37 1.61 -45.24
C TYR A 137 -0.51 1.98 -46.45
N LYS A 138 0.75 2.39 -46.25
CA LYS A 138 1.66 2.74 -47.35
C LYS A 138 1.88 1.55 -48.28
N ASP A 139 2.19 0.39 -47.73
CA ASP A 139 2.42 -0.84 -48.51
C ASP A 139 1.17 -1.21 -49.33
N THR A 140 0.00 -1.09 -48.72
CA THR A 140 -1.29 -1.39 -49.35
C THR A 140 -1.62 -0.36 -50.44
N ASN A 141 -1.49 0.93 -50.15
CA ASN A 141 -1.73 2.01 -51.09
C ASN A 141 -0.80 1.94 -52.30
N ASP A 142 0.49 1.65 -52.09
CA ASP A 142 1.47 1.46 -53.18
C ASP A 142 1.09 0.27 -54.07
N TYR A 143 0.60 -0.82 -53.49
CA TYR A 143 0.10 -1.97 -54.24
C TYR A 143 -1.14 -1.64 -55.07
N TYR A 144 -2.16 -1.01 -54.48
CA TYR A 144 -3.41 -0.69 -55.17
C TYR A 144 -3.23 0.40 -56.24
N THR A 145 -2.38 1.39 -55.99
CA THR A 145 -2.00 2.42 -56.97
C THR A 145 -1.27 1.80 -58.16
N LYS A 146 -0.38 0.83 -57.92
CA LYS A 146 0.43 0.22 -58.98
C LYS A 146 -0.34 -0.78 -59.84
N TYR A 147 -1.31 -1.52 -59.27
CA TYR A 147 -1.92 -2.67 -59.95
C TYR A 147 -3.43 -2.54 -60.22
N LYS A 148 -4.17 -1.72 -59.46
CA LYS A 148 -5.64 -1.64 -59.58
C LYS A 148 -6.18 -0.24 -59.94
N ASN A 149 -5.34 0.80 -59.93
CA ASN A 149 -5.73 2.20 -60.21
C ASN A 149 -6.90 2.71 -59.35
N ASP A 150 -7.07 2.16 -58.15
CA ASP A 150 -8.16 2.54 -57.25
C ASP A 150 -7.63 2.65 -55.81
N PRO A 151 -7.39 3.87 -55.30
CA PRO A 151 -6.83 4.10 -53.97
C PRO A 151 -7.84 3.82 -52.84
N ASP A 152 -9.15 3.78 -53.13
CA ASP A 152 -10.19 3.66 -52.10
C ASP A 152 -10.16 2.28 -51.41
N PHE A 153 -9.65 1.25 -52.08
CA PHE A 153 -9.47 -0.09 -51.50
C PHE A 153 -8.41 -0.15 -50.40
N ALA A 154 -7.40 0.74 -50.44
CA ALA A 154 -6.38 0.77 -49.40
C ALA A 154 -6.97 1.25 -48.06
N ASP A 155 -7.89 2.22 -48.11
CA ASP A 155 -8.61 2.70 -46.93
C ASP A 155 -9.55 1.62 -46.37
N GLU A 156 -10.25 0.87 -47.23
CA GLU A 156 -11.09 -0.26 -46.79
C GLU A 156 -10.28 -1.39 -46.13
N GLU A 157 -9.15 -1.78 -46.70
CA GLU A 157 -8.29 -2.81 -46.11
C GLU A 157 -7.68 -2.36 -44.78
N LEU A 158 -7.22 -1.11 -44.69
CA LEU A 158 -6.74 -0.55 -43.43
C LEU A 158 -7.85 -0.58 -42.37
N LYS A 159 -9.08 -0.19 -42.74
CA LYS A 159 -10.24 -0.21 -41.84
C LYS A 159 -10.50 -1.63 -41.31
N LEU A 160 -10.43 -2.64 -42.18
CA LEU A 160 -10.58 -4.05 -41.79
C LEU A 160 -9.45 -4.52 -40.88
N PHE A 161 -8.20 -4.17 -41.19
CA PHE A 161 -7.03 -4.55 -40.40
C PHE A 161 -7.08 -3.97 -38.97
N ILE A 162 -7.47 -2.70 -38.82
CA ILE A 162 -7.66 -2.08 -37.49
C ILE A 162 -8.79 -2.78 -36.73
N LYS A 163 -9.90 -3.05 -37.40
CA LYS A 163 -11.06 -3.73 -36.80
C LYS A 163 -10.71 -5.13 -36.30
N GLU A 164 -9.98 -5.92 -37.08
CA GLU A 164 -9.53 -7.25 -36.66
C GLU A 164 -8.58 -7.19 -35.46
N ASN A 165 -7.63 -6.25 -35.47
CA ASN A 165 -6.74 -6.04 -34.32
C ASN A 165 -7.51 -5.68 -33.05
N LEU A 166 -8.55 -4.83 -33.14
CA LEU A 166 -9.41 -4.50 -32.01
C LEU A 166 -10.19 -5.72 -31.51
N ILE A 167 -10.81 -6.50 -32.41
CA ILE A 167 -11.60 -7.67 -32.04
C ILE A 167 -10.71 -8.71 -31.35
N ASN A 168 -9.54 -9.01 -31.92
CA ASN A 168 -8.62 -10.00 -31.37
C ASN A 168 -8.10 -9.57 -29.99
N SER A 169 -7.66 -8.32 -29.86
CA SER A 169 -7.17 -7.78 -28.58
C SER A 169 -8.27 -7.76 -27.52
N THR A 170 -9.48 -7.34 -27.89
CA THR A 170 -10.64 -7.29 -26.98
C THR A 170 -11.06 -8.68 -26.53
N HIS A 171 -11.16 -9.64 -27.45
CA HIS A 171 -11.53 -11.01 -27.11
C HIS A 171 -10.54 -11.66 -26.14
N HIS A 172 -9.24 -11.53 -26.42
CA HIS A 172 -8.18 -12.05 -25.55
C HIS A 172 -8.22 -11.40 -24.17
N ASN A 173 -8.34 -10.07 -24.10
CA ASN A 173 -8.40 -9.33 -22.84
C ASN A 173 -9.67 -9.63 -22.04
N CYS A 174 -10.81 -9.81 -22.70
CA CYS A 174 -12.07 -10.17 -22.06
C CYS A 174 -11.96 -11.51 -21.33
N LYS A 175 -11.44 -12.53 -22.03
CA LYS A 175 -11.22 -13.86 -21.43
C LYS A 175 -10.28 -13.79 -20.22
N LEU A 176 -9.19 -13.02 -20.33
CA LEU A 176 -8.28 -12.80 -19.21
C LEU A 176 -8.96 -12.08 -18.04
N ASN A 177 -9.75 -11.04 -18.31
CA ASN A 177 -10.48 -10.29 -17.29
C ASN A 177 -11.47 -11.19 -16.54
N ASP A 178 -12.20 -12.06 -17.23
CA ASP A 178 -13.13 -13.01 -16.62
C ASP A 178 -12.42 -13.98 -15.67
N GLU A 179 -11.33 -14.60 -16.12
CA GLU A 179 -10.53 -15.52 -15.30
C GLU A 179 -9.94 -14.82 -14.06
N ARG A 180 -9.42 -13.60 -14.23
CA ARG A 180 -8.84 -12.79 -13.14
C ARG A 180 -9.91 -12.32 -12.16
N SER A 181 -11.07 -11.92 -12.65
CA SER A 181 -12.22 -11.50 -11.85
C SER A 181 -12.73 -12.65 -10.98
N GLN A 182 -12.83 -13.86 -11.54
CA GLN A 182 -13.22 -15.05 -10.79
C GLN A 182 -12.23 -15.37 -9.66
N LYS A 183 -10.92 -15.34 -9.96
CA LYS A 183 -9.87 -15.55 -8.92
C LYS A 183 -9.89 -14.46 -7.85
N ALA A 184 -10.13 -13.20 -8.23
CA ALA A 184 -10.24 -12.10 -7.28
C ALA A 184 -11.45 -12.29 -6.35
N PHE A 185 -12.59 -12.74 -6.89
CA PHE A 185 -13.77 -13.08 -6.08
C PHE A 185 -13.48 -14.23 -5.11
N GLU A 186 -12.81 -15.29 -5.56
CA GLU A 186 -12.40 -16.40 -4.70
C GLU A 186 -11.49 -15.93 -3.56
N SER A 187 -10.53 -15.04 -3.83
CA SER A 187 -9.67 -14.47 -2.79
C SER A 187 -10.47 -13.69 -1.73
N VAL A 188 -11.43 -12.86 -2.14
CA VAL A 188 -12.34 -12.16 -1.20
C VAL A 188 -13.13 -13.15 -0.36
N LYS A 189 -13.70 -14.19 -0.98
CA LYS A 189 -14.49 -15.21 -0.28
C LYS A 189 -13.69 -15.86 0.85
N TRP A 190 -12.47 -16.32 0.58
CA TRP A 190 -11.60 -16.92 1.59
C TRP A 190 -11.19 -15.93 2.69
N LEU A 191 -10.97 -14.67 2.33
CA LEU A 191 -10.67 -13.62 3.31
C LEU A 191 -11.85 -13.36 4.25
N VAL A 192 -13.07 -13.26 3.71
CA VAL A 192 -14.28 -13.07 4.52
C VAL A 192 -14.49 -14.25 5.47
N ILE A 193 -14.30 -15.48 4.99
CA ILE A 193 -14.37 -16.69 5.82
C ILE A 193 -13.32 -16.66 6.94
N SER A 194 -12.12 -16.13 6.68
CA SER A 194 -11.06 -16.00 7.69
C SER A 194 -11.44 -15.11 8.88
N PHE A 195 -12.33 -14.11 8.68
CA PHE A 195 -12.75 -13.24 9.77
C PHE A 195 -13.58 -13.95 10.84
N LEU A 196 -14.24 -15.06 10.52
CA LEU A 196 -15.04 -15.81 11.49
C LEU A 196 -14.17 -16.40 12.63
N PRO A 197 -13.15 -17.26 12.36
CA PRO A 197 -12.30 -17.78 13.42
C PRO A 197 -11.48 -16.68 14.10
N PHE A 198 -11.05 -15.63 13.36
CA PHE A 198 -10.35 -14.51 13.96
C PHE A 198 -11.22 -13.75 14.97
N SER A 199 -12.45 -13.39 14.61
CA SER A 199 -13.35 -12.65 15.50
C SER A 199 -13.70 -13.46 16.75
N LEU A 200 -13.87 -14.78 16.60
CA LEU A 200 -14.09 -15.68 17.73
C LEU A 200 -12.86 -15.77 18.64
N ALA A 201 -11.66 -15.89 18.06
CA ALA A 201 -10.40 -15.88 18.80
C ALA A 201 -10.21 -14.57 19.57
N PHE A 202 -10.49 -13.45 18.91
CA PHE A 202 -10.40 -12.11 19.50
C PHE A 202 -11.41 -11.89 20.64
N ALA A 203 -12.65 -12.39 20.49
CA ALA A 203 -13.65 -12.36 21.55
C ALA A 203 -13.21 -13.18 22.77
N ILE A 204 -12.64 -14.38 22.57
CA ILE A 204 -12.06 -15.20 23.64
C ILE A 204 -10.90 -14.47 24.31
N PHE A 205 -10.02 -13.85 23.52
CA PHE A 205 -8.88 -13.07 24.02
C PHE A 205 -9.32 -11.97 25.00
N ILE A 206 -10.34 -11.19 24.64
CA ILE A 206 -10.89 -10.13 25.49
C ILE A 206 -11.64 -10.71 26.71
N ALA A 207 -12.53 -11.66 26.50
CA ALA A 207 -13.42 -12.19 27.55
C ALA A 207 -12.65 -12.83 28.69
N PHE A 208 -11.57 -13.57 28.36
CA PHE A 208 -10.74 -14.25 29.35
C PHE A 208 -9.52 -13.44 29.81
N LYS A 209 -9.39 -12.19 29.34
CA LYS A 209 -8.26 -11.29 29.64
C LYS A 209 -6.93 -12.02 29.49
N LEU A 210 -6.73 -12.62 28.32
CA LEU A 210 -5.53 -13.39 27.98
C LEU A 210 -4.29 -12.50 27.75
N ASP A 211 -4.42 -11.18 27.90
CA ASP A 211 -3.30 -10.25 27.87
C ASP A 211 -2.37 -10.53 29.05
N LEU A 212 -1.10 -10.83 28.75
CA LEU A 212 0.00 -10.79 29.71
C LEU A 212 -0.12 -9.44 30.39
N LYS A 213 -0.52 -9.40 31.67
CA LYS A 213 -0.49 -8.18 32.47
C LYS A 213 0.89 -7.58 32.27
N HIS A 214 1.01 -6.63 31.34
CA HIS A 214 2.30 -6.06 31.01
C HIS A 214 2.73 -5.51 32.36
N PRO A 215 3.84 -5.99 32.96
CA PRO A 215 4.40 -5.26 34.06
C PRO A 215 4.90 -4.01 33.36
N THR A 216 4.04 -3.00 33.24
CA THR A 216 4.45 -1.61 33.22
C THR A 216 5.19 -1.50 34.53
N LYS A 217 6.46 -1.93 34.53
CA LYS A 217 7.36 -1.71 35.64
C LYS A 217 7.20 -0.21 35.84
N PRO A 218 6.60 0.25 36.94
CA PRO A 218 6.64 1.67 37.22
C PRO A 218 8.12 2.01 37.10
N ILE A 219 8.44 2.97 36.24
CA ILE A 219 9.79 3.45 36.07
C ILE A 219 10.11 4.06 37.43
N LEU A 220 10.57 3.22 38.36
CA LEU A 220 11.19 3.63 39.60
C LEU A 220 12.49 4.24 39.11
N ILE A 221 12.43 5.54 38.83
CA ILE A 221 13.61 6.38 38.74
C ILE A 221 14.18 6.34 40.16
N GLU A 222 15.03 5.37 40.42
CA GLU A 222 15.85 5.36 41.62
C GLU A 222 16.93 6.42 41.39
N GLU A 223 16.63 7.66 41.80
CA GLU A 223 17.61 8.75 41.81
C GLU A 223 18.69 8.44 42.86
N THR A 224 19.68 7.65 42.47
CA THR A 224 20.84 7.26 43.30
C THR A 224 21.86 8.40 43.52
N ASN A 225 21.53 9.65 43.17
CA ASN A 225 22.46 10.79 43.29
C ASN A 225 21.95 11.98 44.11
N LEU A 226 20.89 11.83 44.91
CA LEU A 226 20.55 12.81 45.97
C LEU A 226 21.13 12.37 47.31
N SER A 227 22.47 12.33 47.36
CA SER A 227 23.21 12.31 48.64
C SER A 227 22.98 13.65 49.34
N GLY A 228 21.99 13.72 50.24
CA GLY A 228 21.80 14.87 51.11
C GLY A 228 20.38 15.16 51.61
N ALA A 229 19.33 14.58 51.02
CA ALA A 229 17.95 14.85 51.45
C ALA A 229 17.36 13.66 52.23
N HIS A 230 17.46 13.70 53.56
CA HIS A 230 16.70 12.79 54.42
C HIS A 230 15.22 13.16 54.39
N ILE A 231 14.42 12.43 53.60
CA ILE A 231 12.96 12.53 53.66
C ILE A 231 12.47 11.66 54.82
N ASN A 232 12.13 12.29 55.94
CA ASN A 232 11.57 11.61 57.09
C ASN A 232 10.05 11.47 56.90
N VAL A 233 9.62 10.37 56.29
CA VAL A 233 8.19 10.07 56.11
C VAL A 233 7.63 9.56 57.43
N ARG A 234 6.99 10.44 58.21
CA ARG A 234 6.24 10.05 59.41
C ARG A 234 4.85 9.59 58.97
N GLU A 235 4.62 8.29 59.05
CA GLU A 235 3.33 7.67 58.71
C GLU A 235 2.29 8.06 59.77
N GLY A 236 1.49 9.08 59.47
CA GLY A 236 0.33 9.45 60.26
C GLY A 236 -0.80 8.46 60.00
N ARG A 237 -1.10 7.59 60.99
CA ARG A 237 -2.39 6.88 61.00
C ARG A 237 -3.49 7.89 61.24
N THR A 238 -4.27 8.18 60.21
CA THR A 238 -5.62 8.73 60.35
C THR A 238 -6.62 7.81 59.68
N SER A 239 -7.72 7.61 60.42
CA SER A 239 -8.86 6.75 60.16
C SER A 239 -9.46 6.93 58.76
N GLU A 240 -10.04 5.84 58.26
CA GLU A 240 -10.98 5.73 57.14
C GLU A 240 -11.70 7.03 56.77
N THR A 241 -11.19 7.72 55.76
CA THR A 241 -11.83 8.31 54.57
C THR A 241 -10.95 9.45 54.08
N ASP A 242 -10.60 9.41 52.79
CA ASP A 242 -9.72 10.35 52.07
C ASP A 242 -8.21 10.30 52.39
N LYS A 243 -7.45 9.64 51.50
CA LYS A 243 -5.99 9.70 51.46
C LYS A 243 -5.53 10.91 50.65
N THR A 244 -5.38 12.05 51.30
CA THR A 244 -4.60 13.17 50.77
C THR A 244 -3.19 13.09 51.36
N ILE A 245 -2.19 12.78 50.54
CA ILE A 245 -0.78 12.77 50.96
C ILE A 245 -0.28 14.22 50.89
N ILE A 246 -0.09 14.86 52.04
CA ILE A 246 0.54 16.17 52.13
C ILE A 246 2.04 15.95 52.35
N ALA A 247 2.84 16.12 51.30
CA ALA A 247 4.29 16.16 51.40
C ALA A 247 4.72 17.60 51.71
N THR A 248 5.19 17.85 52.94
CA THR A 248 5.79 19.14 53.31
C THR A 248 7.31 19.07 53.07
N ILE A 249 7.79 19.84 52.10
CA ILE A 249 9.23 19.98 51.81
C ILE A 249 9.76 21.19 52.57
N THR A 250 10.54 20.96 53.63
CA THR A 250 11.35 21.99 54.28
C THR A 250 12.77 21.95 53.70
N THR A 251 13.19 23.04 53.07
CA THR A 251 14.55 23.22 52.58
C THR A 251 15.34 24.07 53.56
N ASP A 252 16.32 23.48 54.26
CA ASP A 252 17.29 24.22 55.04
C ASP A 252 18.30 24.88 54.10
N ARG A 253 18.23 26.21 53.98
CA ARG A 253 19.30 27.02 53.39
C ARG A 253 20.28 27.40 54.50
N ASN A 254 21.40 26.70 54.58
CA ASN A 254 22.63 27.14 55.25
C ASN A 254 23.80 26.60 54.41
N SER A 255 24.49 27.44 53.65
CA SER A 255 25.56 28.37 54.04
C SER A 255 26.95 27.72 53.94
N LEU A 256 27.86 28.49 53.32
CA LEU A 256 29.32 28.30 53.19
C LEU A 256 29.84 27.16 52.29
N CYS A 257 30.43 27.57 51.16
CA CYS A 257 31.88 27.46 51.02
C CYS A 257 32.38 28.47 49.97
N THR A 258 33.01 29.53 50.47
CA THR A 258 33.94 30.40 49.75
C THR A 258 35.22 29.63 49.44
N GLN A 259 35.62 29.56 48.16
CA GLN A 259 37.02 29.37 47.79
C GLN A 259 37.42 30.28 46.61
N PRO A 260 38.68 30.71 46.57
CA PRO A 260 39.11 31.90 45.84
C PRO A 260 39.54 31.60 44.41
N CYS A 261 39.38 32.63 43.57
CA CYS A 261 39.83 32.72 42.20
C CYS A 261 41.36 32.55 42.10
N ASN A 262 41.80 31.72 41.16
CA ASN A 262 43.13 31.82 40.58
C ASN A 262 42.99 31.87 39.05
N ASP A 263 43.38 33.02 38.51
CA ASP A 263 43.56 33.30 37.09
C ASP A 263 44.81 32.58 36.55
N SER A 264 44.67 31.88 35.41
CA SER A 264 45.70 31.83 34.36
C SER A 264 45.25 31.01 33.14
N GLY A 265 45.14 31.67 31.99
CA GLY A 265 45.17 31.10 30.62
C GLY A 265 43.85 30.43 30.15
N GLY A 266 43.10 30.90 29.16
CA GLY A 266 43.49 31.59 27.93
C GLY A 266 43.84 30.59 26.83
N GLU A 267 42.83 29.99 26.16
CA GLU A 267 42.77 29.83 24.69
C GLU A 267 41.44 29.18 24.22
N PRO A 268 41.00 29.44 22.96
CA PRO A 268 39.61 29.27 22.53
C PRO A 268 39.32 28.00 21.70
N ILE A 269 38.08 27.53 21.83
CA ILE A 269 37.16 27.00 20.80
C ILE A 269 37.78 26.15 19.68
N THR A 270 37.49 24.84 19.71
CA THR A 270 37.39 24.03 18.49
C THR A 270 36.14 23.16 18.51
N ASN A 271 35.34 23.35 17.46
CA ASN A 271 34.11 22.65 17.10
C ASN A 271 34.30 21.13 17.05
N PHE A 272 33.39 20.36 17.66
CA PHE A 272 33.28 18.93 17.41
C PHE A 272 32.16 18.65 16.40
N SER A 273 32.61 18.18 15.25
CA SER A 273 31.87 17.71 14.09
C SER A 273 31.11 16.40 14.34
N SER A 274 29.91 16.33 13.75
CA SER A 274 29.15 15.12 13.44
C SER A 274 29.98 14.10 12.65
N PRO A 275 29.80 12.77 12.89
CA PRO A 275 30.13 11.77 11.90
C PRO A 275 28.89 11.38 11.08
N ARG A 276 29.10 11.53 9.78
CA ARG A 276 28.33 11.05 8.64
C ARG A 276 28.38 9.52 8.52
N SER A 277 27.45 9.03 7.72
CA SER A 277 27.25 7.66 7.24
C SER A 277 28.50 6.82 6.97
N LYS A 278 28.33 5.50 7.13
CA LYS A 278 28.93 4.52 6.24
C LYS A 278 27.87 3.54 5.78
N ASP A 279 27.66 3.57 4.47
CA ASP A 279 27.20 2.47 3.66
C ASP A 279 28.08 1.24 3.88
N VAL A 280 27.47 0.06 3.97
CA VAL A 280 28.12 -1.23 3.76
C VAL A 280 27.13 -2.11 2.99
N LEU A 281 27.51 -2.34 1.73
CA LEU A 281 27.11 -3.38 0.76
C LEU A 281 25.62 -3.56 0.41
#